data_AF-A0A8T5H0I5-F1
#
_entry.id   AF-A0A8T5H0I5-F1
#
_cell.length_a   1.000
_cell.length_b   1.000
_cell.length_c   1.000
_cell.angle_alpha   90.00
_cell.angle_beta   90.00
_cell.angle_gamma   90.00
#
_symmetry.space_group_name_H-M   'P 1'
#
loop_
_entity.id
_entity.type
_entity.pdbx_description
1 polymer ?
#
loop_
_entity_poly.entity_id
_entity_poly.type
_entity_poly.pdbx_seq_one_letter_code
_entity_poly.pdbx_strand_id
1 'polypeptide(L)'
;MKKWLIFLMVTLLLVLVSCTNDVSEVTDILVENESQNQTSDLENVSEICVPGWKCIEDEKAYLNEDCSWSDRLTCPLGCEEGECIKGEVCEVGFKCKDENVKGYRLESCSWTTITECEWGCENAKCNLEPEPEEIVKIVEVSSAIKNLEIGDINVATIGETEYNITIYDLNQNYVILHINDADSEEILEGGNFTYQDLTVFVEAIYFQPYENGAREIQYSLE
;
A
#
# COMPACT_ATOMS: atom_id res chain seq x y z
N MET A 1 30.68 41.34 1.80
CA MET A 1 29.37 41.70 2.40
C MET A 1 28.84 43.06 1.91
N LYS A 2 28.95 43.40 0.62
CA LYS A 2 28.50 44.71 0.09
C LYS A 2 27.49 44.60 -1.07
N LYS A 3 27.20 43.37 -1.53
CA LYS A 3 26.20 43.08 -2.57
C LYS A 3 24.82 42.75 -2.02
N TRP A 4 24.72 42.39 -0.74
CA TRP A 4 23.44 42.03 -0.09
C TRP A 4 22.63 43.26 0.38
N LEU A 5 23.31 44.36 0.73
CA LEU A 5 22.66 45.61 1.14
C LEU A 5 22.03 46.40 -0.01
N ILE A 6 22.46 46.18 -1.26
CA ILE A 6 21.92 46.89 -2.43
C ILE A 6 20.61 46.25 -2.89
N PHE A 7 20.46 44.92 -2.76
CA PHE A 7 19.23 44.22 -3.16
C PHE A 7 18.05 44.48 -2.20
N LEU A 8 18.35 44.76 -0.92
CA LEU A 8 17.35 45.04 0.12
C LEU A 8 16.83 46.50 0.06
N MET A 9 17.59 47.41 -0.57
CA MET A 9 17.18 48.81 -0.81
C MET A 9 16.35 48.98 -2.09
N VAL A 10 16.50 48.08 -3.08
CA VAL A 10 15.74 48.14 -4.35
C VAL A 10 14.34 47.53 -4.20
N THR A 11 14.15 46.58 -3.29
CA THR A 11 12.84 45.98 -2.99
C THR A 11 11.95 46.85 -2.10
N LEU A 12 12.54 47.73 -1.28
CA LEU A 12 11.79 48.69 -0.44
C LEU A 12 11.26 49.91 -1.22
N LEU A 13 11.76 50.17 -2.43
CA LEU A 13 11.38 51.30 -3.27
C LEU A 13 10.24 51.01 -4.26
N LEU A 14 9.76 49.76 -4.33
CA LEU A 14 8.72 49.33 -5.28
C LEU A 14 7.30 49.22 -4.67
N VAL A 15 7.09 49.62 -3.41
CA VAL A 15 5.79 49.50 -2.72
C VAL A 15 5.07 50.85 -2.53
N LEU A 16 5.59 51.96 -3.07
CA LEU A 16 5.00 53.30 -2.87
C LEU A 16 4.28 53.90 -4.10
N VAL A 17 3.84 53.09 -5.05
CA VAL A 17 3.08 53.62 -6.19
C VAL A 17 1.85 52.75 -6.47
N SER A 18 0.69 53.43 -6.55
CA SER A 18 -0.66 52.97 -6.96
C SER A 18 -1.49 52.40 -5.80
N CYS A 19 -2.58 52.99 -5.32
CA CYS A 19 -3.56 53.85 -5.98
C CYS A 19 -4.09 54.93 -5.02
N THR A 20 -3.89 56.20 -5.38
CA THR A 20 -4.82 57.29 -5.09
C THR A 20 -5.59 57.51 -6.38
N ASN A 21 -6.92 57.51 -6.33
CA ASN A 21 -7.88 58.05 -7.29
C ASN A 21 -9.25 57.82 -6.61
N ASP A 22 -10.20 58.73 -6.55
CA ASP A 22 -10.22 60.15 -6.81
C ASP A 22 -11.49 60.65 -6.10
N VAL A 23 -11.48 61.91 -5.72
CA VAL A 23 -12.62 62.61 -5.12
C VAL A 23 -13.73 62.74 -6.16
N SER A 24 -14.97 62.44 -5.79
CA SER A 24 -16.12 63.08 -6.42
C SER A 24 -17.10 63.56 -5.37
N GLU A 25 -17.40 64.84 -5.54
CA GLU A 25 -18.04 65.81 -4.69
C GLU A 25 -19.51 65.47 -4.43
N VAL A 26 -19.93 65.58 -3.17
CA VAL A 26 -21.34 65.70 -2.81
C VAL A 26 -21.77 67.13 -3.11
N THR A 27 -22.74 67.29 -4.01
CA THR A 27 -23.63 68.47 -4.01
C THR A 27 -25.07 68.02 -4.25
N ASP A 28 -25.92 68.39 -3.29
CA ASP A 28 -27.37 68.21 -3.29
C ASP A 28 -28.08 69.13 -4.31
N ILE A 29 -29.35 68.78 -4.58
CA ILE A 29 -30.55 69.65 -4.79
C ILE A 29 -31.34 69.39 -6.11
N LEU A 30 -32.42 68.60 -5.94
CA LEU A 30 -33.86 68.80 -6.30
C LEU A 30 -34.37 69.19 -7.72
N VAL A 31 -35.31 68.34 -8.20
CA VAL A 31 -36.62 68.64 -8.88
C VAL A 31 -36.51 68.92 -10.40
N GLU A 32 -37.18 68.22 -11.34
CA GLU A 32 -38.62 67.98 -11.54
C GLU A 32 -38.97 66.64 -12.26
N ASN A 33 -40.22 66.22 -12.04
CA ASN A 33 -41.03 65.18 -12.70
C ASN A 33 -40.85 65.01 -14.24
N GLU A 34 -40.97 63.78 -14.74
CA GLU A 34 -42.20 63.24 -15.37
C GLU A 34 -41.98 61.83 -15.95
N SER A 35 -42.79 60.87 -15.46
CA SER A 35 -43.45 59.78 -16.19
C SER A 35 -42.70 59.02 -17.31
N GLN A 36 -42.37 57.74 -17.07
CA GLN A 36 -43.12 56.66 -17.71
C GLN A 36 -42.86 55.28 -17.05
N ASN A 37 -44.00 54.71 -16.66
CA ASN A 37 -44.32 53.43 -16.06
C ASN A 37 -43.92 52.23 -16.94
N GLN A 38 -43.20 51.22 -16.41
CA GLN A 38 -43.69 49.83 -16.39
C GLN A 38 -42.77 48.86 -15.63
N THR A 39 -43.32 48.37 -14.52
CA THR A 39 -43.20 47.01 -13.98
C THR A 39 -41.83 46.58 -13.47
N SER A 40 -41.43 47.15 -12.33
CA SER A 40 -40.62 46.40 -11.37
C SER A 40 -41.55 45.38 -10.69
N ASP A 41 -41.43 44.10 -11.05
CA ASP A 41 -41.70 43.03 -10.09
C ASP A 41 -40.61 43.12 -9.02
N LEU A 42 -40.81 44.06 -8.09
CA LEU A 42 -40.28 43.96 -6.75
C LEU A 42 -41.06 42.80 -6.11
N GLU A 43 -40.60 41.58 -6.39
CA GLU A 43 -40.71 40.50 -5.43
C GLU A 43 -39.99 40.98 -4.17
N ASN A 44 -40.73 41.70 -3.32
CA ASN A 44 -40.45 41.82 -1.91
C ASN A 44 -40.69 40.44 -1.28
N VAL A 45 -39.85 39.48 -1.66
CA VAL A 45 -39.47 38.41 -0.75
C VAL A 45 -38.59 39.13 0.25
N SER A 46 -39.23 39.69 1.28
CA SER A 46 -38.60 39.87 2.57
C SER A 46 -38.15 38.47 2.97
N GLU A 47 -36.95 38.07 2.53
CA GLU A 47 -36.32 36.84 2.93
C GLU A 47 -36.28 36.92 4.45
N ILE A 48 -37.11 36.10 5.07
CA ILE A 48 -37.09 35.92 6.52
C ILE A 48 -35.67 35.45 6.80
N CYS A 49 -34.86 36.31 7.42
CA CYS A 49 -33.54 35.95 7.89
C CYS A 49 -33.72 34.87 8.95
N VAL A 50 -33.51 33.62 8.56
CA VAL A 50 -33.57 32.48 9.48
C VAL A 50 -32.21 32.37 10.15
N PRO A 51 -32.09 32.64 11.47
CA PRO A 51 -30.82 32.60 12.15
C PRO A 51 -30.17 31.22 12.06
N GLY A 52 -28.85 31.19 11.97
CA GLY A 52 -28.08 29.95 11.94
C GLY A 52 -26.79 30.05 11.15
N TRP A 53 -26.04 28.95 11.17
CA TRP A 53 -24.82 28.81 10.38
C TRP A 53 -25.14 28.73 8.89
N LYS A 54 -24.42 29.52 8.09
CA LYS A 54 -24.51 29.55 6.64
C LYS A 54 -23.12 29.67 6.03
N CYS A 55 -23.06 29.38 4.75
CA CYS A 55 -21.85 29.57 3.96
C CYS A 55 -21.93 30.88 3.19
N ILE A 56 -20.84 31.65 3.24
CA ILE A 56 -20.62 32.84 2.43
C ILE A 56 -19.31 32.60 1.70
N GLU A 57 -19.39 32.27 0.41
CA GLU A 57 -18.22 31.88 -0.38
C GLU A 57 -17.44 30.72 0.29
N ASP A 58 -16.20 30.96 0.71
CA ASP A 58 -15.34 30.01 1.41
C ASP A 58 -15.35 30.17 2.94
N GLU A 59 -16.29 30.92 3.51
CA GLU A 59 -16.45 31.13 4.94
C GLU A 59 -17.72 30.48 5.53
N LYS A 60 -17.60 29.93 6.73
CA LYS A 60 -18.72 29.63 7.63
C LYS A 60 -19.00 30.86 8.49
N ALA A 61 -20.23 31.34 8.53
CA ALA A 61 -20.64 32.48 9.35
C ALA A 61 -22.03 32.27 9.95
N TYR A 62 -22.29 32.91 11.10
CA TYR A 62 -23.58 32.86 11.76
C TYR A 62 -24.44 34.06 11.33
N LEU A 63 -25.61 33.79 10.74
CA LEU A 63 -26.63 34.79 10.42
C LEU A 63 -27.48 35.06 11.67
N ASN A 64 -27.54 36.31 12.10
CA ASN A 64 -28.32 36.76 13.24
C ASN A 64 -29.78 37.07 12.85
N GLU A 65 -30.64 37.24 13.86
CA GLU A 65 -32.06 37.62 13.69
C GLU A 65 -32.24 38.98 13.01
N ASP A 66 -31.27 39.88 13.15
CA ASP A 66 -31.24 41.19 12.50
C ASP A 66 -30.61 41.17 11.10
N CYS A 67 -30.43 39.97 10.52
CA CYS A 67 -29.76 39.73 9.24
C CYS A 67 -28.28 40.13 9.21
N SER A 68 -27.66 40.45 10.35
CA SER A 68 -26.23 40.70 10.43
C SER A 68 -25.44 39.39 10.49
N TRP A 69 -24.20 39.43 10.03
CA TRP A 69 -23.29 38.28 10.06
C TRP A 69 -22.31 38.39 11.24
N SER A 70 -22.07 37.27 11.91
CA SER A 70 -21.12 37.14 13.01
C SER A 70 -20.34 35.82 12.92
N ASP A 71 -19.34 35.64 13.78
CA ASP A 71 -18.58 34.39 13.94
C ASP A 71 -18.05 33.78 12.63
N ARG A 72 -17.38 34.61 11.82
CA ARG A 72 -16.78 34.18 10.55
C ARG A 72 -15.58 33.27 10.76
N LEU A 73 -15.55 32.15 10.04
CA LEU A 73 -14.46 31.19 9.98
C LEU A 73 -14.16 30.84 8.52
N THR A 74 -12.96 31.16 8.06
CA THR A 74 -12.49 30.74 6.73
C THR A 74 -12.36 29.21 6.69
N CYS A 75 -12.98 28.58 5.70
CA CYS A 75 -12.95 27.15 5.45
C CYS A 75 -12.01 26.87 4.26
N PRO A 76 -10.77 26.38 4.48
CA PRO A 76 -9.76 26.25 3.41
C PRO A 76 -10.15 25.31 2.26
N LEU A 77 -11.15 24.45 2.47
CA LEU A 77 -11.65 23.48 1.51
C LEU A 77 -13.07 23.80 1.03
N GLY A 78 -13.59 24.99 1.35
CA GLY A 78 -14.95 25.42 1.07
C GLY A 78 -15.92 25.20 2.23
N CYS A 79 -17.10 25.80 2.12
CA CYS A 79 -18.20 25.68 3.07
C CYS A 79 -19.42 25.11 2.33
N GLU A 80 -20.08 24.13 2.94
CA GLU A 80 -21.33 23.54 2.43
C GLU A 80 -22.32 23.36 3.60
N GLU A 81 -23.59 23.70 3.37
CA GLU A 81 -24.68 23.56 4.35
C GLU A 81 -24.42 24.20 5.74
N GLY A 82 -23.62 25.27 5.80
CA GLY A 82 -23.27 25.96 7.06
C GLY A 82 -22.14 25.27 7.84
N GLU A 83 -21.45 24.31 7.24
CA GLU A 83 -20.30 23.63 7.83
C GLU A 83 -19.07 23.75 6.92
N CYS A 84 -17.87 23.84 7.51
CA CYS A 84 -16.65 23.73 6.73
C CYS A 84 -16.52 22.31 6.19
N ILE A 85 -16.22 22.18 4.90
CA ILE A 85 -15.91 20.90 4.28
C ILE A 85 -14.69 20.32 5.01
N LYS A 86 -14.88 19.17 5.63
CA LYS A 86 -13.77 18.44 6.26
C LYS A 86 -12.95 17.83 5.14
N GLY A 87 -11.65 18.13 5.14
CA GLY A 87 -10.72 17.46 4.26
C GLY A 87 -10.75 15.96 4.49
N GLU A 88 -10.41 15.21 3.44
CA GLU A 88 -10.20 13.78 3.57
C GLU A 88 -9.13 13.56 4.65
N VAL A 89 -9.52 13.03 5.82
CA VAL A 89 -8.58 12.73 6.88
C VAL A 89 -7.87 11.44 6.45
N CYS A 90 -6.73 11.61 5.79
CA CYS A 90 -5.93 10.48 5.41
C CYS A 90 -5.34 9.80 6.63
N GLU A 91 -5.61 8.51 6.79
CA GLU A 91 -4.87 7.69 7.76
C GLU A 91 -3.36 7.84 7.56
N VAL A 92 -2.71 8.27 8.64
CA VAL A 92 -1.26 8.52 8.70
C VAL A 92 -0.51 7.20 8.80
N GLY A 93 0.67 7.14 8.19
CA GLY A 93 1.59 6.01 8.32
C GLY A 93 2.16 5.54 7.00
N PHE A 94 3.00 4.50 7.06
CA PHE A 94 3.47 3.84 5.85
C PHE A 94 2.30 3.13 5.16
N LYS A 95 2.18 3.36 3.86
CA LYS A 95 1.17 2.76 2.98
C LYS A 95 1.78 2.54 1.60
N CYS A 96 1.14 1.68 0.81
CA CYS A 96 1.42 1.58 -0.62
C CYS A 96 0.69 2.72 -1.32
N LYS A 97 1.45 3.58 -1.99
CA LYS A 97 0.94 4.70 -2.78
C LYS A 97 0.35 4.21 -4.09
N ASP A 98 1.00 3.23 -4.69
CA ASP A 98 0.57 2.48 -5.87
C ASP A 98 1.15 1.05 -5.80
N GLU A 99 0.98 0.27 -6.87
CA GLU A 99 1.41 -1.13 -6.95
C GLU A 99 2.91 -1.32 -6.69
N ASN A 100 3.77 -0.34 -6.97
CA ASN A 100 5.23 -0.47 -6.89
C ASN A 100 5.88 0.64 -6.05
N VAL A 101 5.12 1.37 -5.24
CA VAL A 101 5.66 2.48 -4.45
C VAL A 101 5.11 2.44 -3.03
N LYS A 102 6.01 2.40 -2.06
CA LYS A 102 5.73 2.63 -0.64
C LYS A 102 6.02 4.08 -0.28
N GLY A 103 5.21 4.68 0.59
CA GLY A 103 5.49 5.98 1.16
C GLY A 103 4.84 6.17 2.53
N TYR A 104 5.21 7.25 3.21
CA TYR A 104 4.56 7.69 4.44
C TYR A 104 3.50 8.74 4.13
N ARG A 105 2.23 8.46 4.42
CA ARG A 105 1.11 9.36 4.21
C ARG A 105 0.92 10.30 5.40
N LEU A 106 0.85 11.60 5.15
CA LEU A 106 0.59 12.65 6.13
C LEU A 106 -0.91 12.89 6.31
N GLU A 107 -1.28 13.59 7.39
CA GLU A 107 -2.69 14.00 7.66
C GLU A 107 -3.26 14.85 6.53
N SER A 108 -2.41 15.59 5.81
CA SER A 108 -2.77 16.38 4.63
C SER A 108 -2.93 15.56 3.35
N CYS A 109 -2.96 14.22 3.44
CA CYS A 109 -2.96 13.28 2.31
C CYS A 109 -1.73 13.34 1.39
N SER A 110 -0.77 14.22 1.68
CA SER A 110 0.51 14.27 0.98
C SER A 110 1.42 13.12 1.41
N TRP A 111 2.37 12.78 0.54
CA TRP A 111 3.28 11.65 0.75
C TRP A 111 4.71 12.15 0.98
N THR A 112 5.42 11.47 1.88
CA THR A 112 6.86 11.64 2.13
C THR A 112 7.54 10.28 2.23
N THR A 113 8.87 10.24 2.33
CA THR A 113 9.66 8.99 2.48
C THR A 113 9.27 7.93 1.45
N ILE A 114 9.30 8.31 0.18
CA ILE A 114 8.95 7.45 -0.95
C ILE A 114 10.05 6.40 -1.16
N THR A 115 9.66 5.17 -1.43
CA THR A 115 10.54 4.04 -1.77
C THR A 115 9.90 3.26 -2.92
N GLU A 116 10.66 3.06 -3.99
CA GLU A 116 10.26 2.18 -5.09
C GLU A 116 10.40 0.71 -4.64
N CYS A 117 9.38 -0.09 -4.92
CA CYS A 117 9.30 -1.50 -4.62
C CYS A 117 9.29 -2.25 -5.96
N GLU A 118 10.45 -2.72 -6.38
CA GLU A 118 10.66 -3.40 -7.68
C GLU A 118 9.72 -4.59 -7.92
N TRP A 119 9.35 -5.28 -6.83
CA TRP A 119 8.55 -6.50 -6.85
C TRP A 119 7.12 -6.31 -6.33
N GLY A 120 6.68 -5.06 -6.26
CA GLY A 120 5.37 -4.67 -5.78
C GLY A 120 5.36 -4.23 -4.32
N CYS A 121 4.29 -3.54 -3.94
CA CYS A 121 4.02 -3.07 -2.59
C CYS A 121 2.69 -3.66 -2.11
N GLU A 122 2.73 -4.34 -0.96
CA GLU A 122 1.53 -4.87 -0.31
C GLU A 122 1.60 -4.64 1.20
N ASN A 123 0.46 -4.35 1.84
CA ASN A 123 0.37 -4.20 3.30
C ASN A 123 1.42 -3.23 3.89
N ALA A 124 1.67 -2.12 3.20
CA ALA A 124 2.68 -1.12 3.55
C ALA A 124 4.14 -1.62 3.58
N LYS A 125 4.44 -2.70 2.85
CA LYS A 125 5.78 -3.28 2.71
C LYS A 125 6.11 -3.47 1.24
N CYS A 126 7.38 -3.33 0.88
CA CYS A 126 7.84 -3.77 -0.43
C CYS A 126 7.95 -5.29 -0.41
N ASN A 127 7.45 -5.94 -1.45
CA ASN A 127 7.66 -7.35 -1.67
C ASN A 127 9.14 -7.62 -1.95
N LEU A 128 9.57 -8.81 -1.58
CA LEU A 128 10.90 -9.28 -1.92
C LEU A 128 10.92 -9.72 -3.39
N GLU A 129 12.14 -9.79 -3.93
CA GLU A 129 12.37 -10.45 -5.21
C GLU A 129 11.74 -11.85 -5.19
N PRO A 130 10.84 -12.16 -6.15
CA PRO A 130 10.29 -13.49 -6.27
C PRO A 130 11.45 -14.44 -6.50
N GLU A 131 11.51 -15.49 -5.69
CA GLU A 131 12.48 -16.56 -5.92
C GLU A 131 12.25 -17.11 -7.33
N PRO A 132 13.31 -17.35 -8.12
CA PRO A 132 13.16 -17.87 -9.47
C PRO A 132 12.37 -19.18 -9.39
N GLU A 133 11.23 -19.24 -10.10
CA GLU A 133 10.47 -20.48 -10.25
C GLU A 133 11.42 -21.54 -10.82
N GLU A 134 11.77 -22.53 -10.01
CA GLU A 134 12.46 -23.71 -10.51
C GLU A 134 11.54 -24.36 -11.54
N ILE A 135 12.01 -24.43 -12.78
CA ILE A 135 11.30 -25.08 -13.88
C ILE A 135 11.28 -26.58 -13.55
N VAL A 136 10.25 -27.01 -12.83
CA VAL A 136 9.97 -28.43 -12.58
C VAL A 136 9.63 -29.06 -13.92
N LYS A 137 10.63 -29.72 -14.49
CA LYS A 137 10.51 -30.55 -15.68
C LYS A 137 9.76 -31.80 -15.26
N ILE A 138 8.43 -31.81 -15.41
CA ILE A 138 7.60 -32.96 -15.06
C ILE A 138 7.99 -34.14 -15.95
N VAL A 139 8.85 -35.01 -15.42
CA VAL A 139 8.96 -36.40 -15.85
C VAL A 139 7.87 -37.15 -15.10
N GLU A 140 7.08 -37.99 -15.78
CA GLU A 140 6.17 -38.92 -15.11
C GLU A 140 6.99 -39.93 -14.29
N VAL A 141 7.38 -39.54 -13.08
CA VAL A 141 7.79 -40.46 -12.02
C VAL A 141 6.61 -40.52 -11.07
N SER A 142 5.99 -41.69 -10.94
CA SER A 142 4.78 -41.80 -10.13
C SER A 142 5.09 -41.41 -8.68
N SER A 143 4.45 -40.35 -8.17
CA SER A 143 4.51 -39.91 -6.77
C SER A 143 3.80 -40.88 -5.79
N ALA A 144 3.80 -42.17 -6.11
CA ALA A 144 3.29 -43.20 -5.24
C ALA A 144 4.23 -43.30 -4.03
N ILE A 145 3.68 -43.09 -2.84
CA ILE A 145 4.40 -43.32 -1.58
C ILE A 145 4.78 -44.81 -1.51
N LYS A 146 6.07 -45.07 -1.31
CA LYS A 146 6.67 -46.40 -1.17
C LYS A 146 7.25 -46.55 0.23
N ASN A 147 7.39 -47.79 0.69
CA ASN A 147 8.17 -48.12 1.88
C ASN A 147 9.55 -48.66 1.45
N LEU A 148 10.59 -48.33 2.20
CA LEU A 148 11.94 -48.89 2.03
C LEU A 148 12.47 -49.34 3.40
N GLU A 149 12.74 -50.63 3.56
CA GLU A 149 13.33 -51.19 4.77
C GLU A 149 14.87 -51.19 4.70
N ILE A 150 15.56 -51.20 5.86
CA ILE A 150 17.02 -51.36 5.88
C ILE A 150 17.41 -52.70 5.24
N GLY A 151 18.27 -52.63 4.22
CA GLY A 151 18.78 -53.80 3.49
C GLY A 151 18.05 -54.08 2.18
N ASP A 152 16.90 -53.45 1.95
CA ASP A 152 16.21 -53.48 0.67
C ASP A 152 16.88 -52.56 -0.36
N ILE A 153 16.71 -52.92 -1.64
CA ILE A 153 17.10 -52.09 -2.78
C ILE A 153 15.83 -51.78 -3.56
N ASN A 154 15.49 -50.49 -3.68
CA ASN A 154 14.46 -50.05 -4.61
C ASN A 154 15.12 -49.54 -5.90
N VAL A 155 14.63 -50.01 -7.04
CA VAL A 155 15.10 -49.54 -8.34
C VAL A 155 14.10 -48.54 -8.89
N ALA A 156 14.56 -47.32 -9.14
CA ALA A 156 13.80 -46.27 -9.84
C ALA A 156 14.40 -46.06 -11.24
N THR A 157 13.55 -45.77 -12.22
CA THR A 157 13.97 -45.52 -13.60
C THR A 157 13.46 -44.15 -14.04
N ILE A 158 14.38 -43.26 -14.43
CA ILE A 158 14.08 -41.94 -15.00
C ILE A 158 14.69 -41.90 -16.40
N GLY A 159 13.85 -41.83 -17.43
CA GLY A 159 14.31 -41.96 -18.82
C GLY A 159 14.88 -43.35 -19.11
N GLU A 160 16.16 -43.41 -19.47
CA GLU A 160 16.92 -44.66 -19.70
C GLU A 160 17.89 -44.99 -18.54
N THR A 161 17.86 -44.23 -17.45
CA THR A 161 18.78 -44.37 -16.32
C THR A 161 18.11 -45.04 -15.14
N GLU A 162 18.77 -46.07 -14.59
CA GLU A 162 18.34 -46.77 -13.38
C GLU A 162 19.09 -46.25 -12.15
N TYR A 163 18.36 -46.11 -11.05
CA TYR A 163 18.83 -45.65 -9.76
C TYR A 163 18.51 -46.70 -8.69
N ASN A 164 19.54 -47.19 -8.02
CA ASN A 164 19.42 -48.11 -6.89
C ASN A 164 19.41 -47.29 -5.60
N ILE A 165 18.25 -47.25 -4.95
CA ILE A 165 18.01 -46.52 -3.71
C ILE A 165 18.05 -47.51 -2.55
N THR A 166 18.90 -47.24 -1.56
CA THR A 166 19.05 -48.05 -0.35
C THR A 166 19.18 -47.15 0.87
N ILE A 167 18.88 -47.68 2.05
CA ILE A 167 19.16 -47.00 3.32
C ILE A 167 20.58 -47.36 3.76
N TYR A 168 21.46 -46.36 3.88
CA TYR A 168 22.80 -46.52 4.42
C TYR A 168 22.81 -46.51 5.95
N ASP A 169 22.15 -45.51 6.54
CA ASP A 169 21.95 -45.40 7.99
C ASP A 169 20.54 -44.88 8.30
N LEU A 170 19.97 -45.31 9.42
CA LEU A 170 18.65 -44.92 9.86
C LEU A 170 18.62 -44.80 11.37
N ASN A 171 18.08 -43.68 11.85
CA ASN A 171 17.86 -43.42 13.26
C ASN A 171 16.44 -42.89 13.46
N GLN A 172 16.10 -42.53 14.70
CA GLN A 172 14.79 -41.99 15.06
C GLN A 172 14.48 -40.65 14.39
N ASN A 173 15.49 -39.86 14.04
CA ASN A 173 15.31 -38.48 13.57
C ASN A 173 15.73 -38.26 12.12
N TYR A 174 16.56 -39.14 11.56
CA TYR A 174 17.13 -38.95 10.24
C TYR A 174 17.33 -40.30 9.52
N VAL A 175 17.45 -40.21 8.20
CA VAL A 175 17.92 -41.28 7.31
C VAL A 175 19.06 -40.77 6.45
N ILE A 176 20.04 -41.63 6.17
CA ILE A 176 21.04 -41.43 5.13
C ILE A 176 20.72 -42.42 4.02
N LEU A 177 20.47 -41.90 2.83
CA LEU A 177 20.20 -42.69 1.63
C LEU A 177 21.47 -42.88 0.83
N HIS A 178 21.63 -44.07 0.27
CA HIS A 178 22.65 -44.36 -0.73
C HIS A 178 21.97 -44.59 -2.08
N ILE A 179 22.27 -43.72 -3.05
CA ILE A 179 21.75 -43.77 -4.41
C ILE A 179 22.92 -44.02 -5.37
N ASN A 180 22.94 -45.22 -5.98
CA ASN A 180 24.02 -45.70 -6.84
C ASN A 180 25.42 -45.67 -6.18
N ASP A 181 26.16 -44.56 -6.33
CA ASP A 181 27.54 -44.41 -5.83
C ASP A 181 27.67 -43.20 -4.88
N ALA A 182 26.56 -42.59 -4.45
CA ALA A 182 26.54 -41.40 -3.61
C ALA A 182 25.68 -41.59 -2.36
N ASP A 183 26.19 -41.10 -1.23
CA ASP A 183 25.47 -41.00 0.02
C ASP A 183 24.89 -39.59 0.18
N SER A 184 23.68 -39.50 0.74
CA SER A 184 23.11 -38.23 1.16
C SER A 184 23.76 -37.71 2.45
N GLU A 185 23.48 -36.46 2.78
CA GLU A 185 23.60 -36.01 4.18
C GLU A 185 22.44 -36.56 5.02
N GLU A 186 22.36 -36.20 6.30
CA GLU A 186 21.23 -36.57 7.17
C GLU A 186 19.94 -35.92 6.65
N ILE A 187 18.99 -36.75 6.20
CA ILE A 187 17.67 -36.31 5.74
C ILE A 187 16.67 -36.49 6.88
N LEU A 188 16.02 -35.40 7.30
CA LEU A 188 14.96 -35.43 8.30
C LEU A 188 13.61 -35.82 7.66
N GLU A 189 12.63 -36.20 8.47
CA GLU A 189 11.25 -36.37 8.02
C GLU A 189 10.71 -35.08 7.36
N GLY A 190 10.10 -35.21 6.18
CA GLY A 190 9.69 -34.12 5.30
C GLY A 190 10.83 -33.52 4.44
N GLY A 191 12.06 -34.02 4.60
CA GLY A 191 13.23 -33.62 3.81
C GLY A 191 13.32 -34.36 2.48
N ASN A 192 14.33 -34.00 1.69
CA ASN A 192 14.63 -34.66 0.43
C ASN A 192 16.13 -34.79 0.17
N PHE A 193 16.46 -35.61 -0.80
CA PHE A 193 17.79 -35.71 -1.38
C PHE A 193 17.70 -35.87 -2.89
N THR A 194 18.43 -35.03 -3.62
CA THR A 194 18.51 -35.06 -5.07
C THR A 194 19.86 -35.60 -5.52
N TYR A 195 19.83 -36.64 -6.36
CA TYR A 195 20.99 -37.19 -7.04
C TYR A 195 20.75 -37.21 -8.55
N GLN A 196 21.49 -36.36 -9.27
CA GLN A 196 21.31 -36.13 -10.71
C GLN A 196 19.87 -35.71 -11.03
N ASP A 197 19.15 -36.51 -11.81
CA ASP A 197 17.77 -36.25 -12.23
C ASP A 197 16.73 -36.91 -11.30
N LEU A 198 17.14 -37.58 -10.21
CA LEU A 198 16.24 -38.24 -9.25
C LEU A 198 16.19 -37.45 -7.93
N THR A 199 14.99 -37.09 -7.49
CA THR A 199 14.75 -36.58 -6.14
C THR A 199 13.96 -37.58 -5.31
N VAL A 200 14.44 -37.86 -4.10
CA VAL A 200 13.79 -38.73 -3.11
C VAL A 200 13.29 -37.89 -1.95
N PHE A 201 11.98 -37.87 -1.71
CA PHE A 201 11.36 -37.21 -0.57
C PHE A 201 11.07 -38.21 0.55
N VAL A 202 11.53 -37.92 1.76
CA VAL A 202 11.31 -38.77 2.94
C VAL A 202 10.05 -38.29 3.65
N GLU A 203 8.95 -39.00 3.50
CA GLU A 203 7.64 -38.63 4.04
C GLU A 203 7.50 -38.97 5.53
N ALA A 204 8.05 -40.11 5.95
CA ALA A 204 8.02 -40.54 7.35
C ALA A 204 9.19 -41.47 7.68
N ILE A 205 9.69 -41.39 8.91
CA ILE A 205 10.75 -42.27 9.45
C ILE A 205 10.17 -43.19 10.52
N TYR A 206 10.21 -44.50 10.28
CA TYR A 206 9.78 -45.50 11.25
C TYR A 206 10.99 -46.21 11.84
N PHE A 207 11.38 -45.82 13.06
CA PHE A 207 12.51 -46.40 13.76
C PHE A 207 12.14 -46.90 15.16
N GLN A 208 12.33 -48.20 15.36
CA GLN A 208 12.14 -48.87 16.64
C GLN A 208 13.44 -49.64 16.98
N PRO A 209 14.15 -49.26 18.05
CA PRO A 209 15.52 -49.76 18.29
C PRO A 209 15.59 -51.21 18.78
N TYR A 210 14.47 -51.79 19.22
CA TYR A 210 14.41 -53.17 19.72
C TYR A 210 14.36 -54.21 18.58
N GLU A 211 14.63 -55.47 18.92
CA GLU A 211 14.62 -56.59 17.98
C GLU A 211 13.23 -56.76 17.34
N ASN A 212 13.17 -56.83 16.00
CA ASN A 212 11.94 -56.81 15.18
C ASN A 212 11.14 -55.50 15.22
N GLY A 213 11.71 -54.42 15.75
CA GLY A 213 11.14 -53.09 15.57
C GLY A 213 11.20 -52.66 14.09
N ALA A 214 10.21 -51.90 13.64
CA ALA A 214 10.20 -51.30 12.31
C ALA A 214 11.43 -50.41 12.11
N ARG A 215 12.11 -50.58 10.97
CA ARG A 215 13.28 -49.82 10.55
C ARG A 215 13.17 -49.56 9.06
N GLU A 216 12.31 -48.61 8.73
CA GLU A 216 11.94 -48.29 7.36
C GLU A 216 11.60 -46.81 7.22
N ILE A 217 11.55 -46.33 5.97
CA ILE A 217 11.02 -45.02 5.65
C ILE A 217 9.84 -45.13 4.69
N GLN A 218 8.93 -44.17 4.76
CA GLN A 218 8.03 -43.85 3.66
C GLN A 218 8.67 -42.77 2.80
N TYR A 219 8.65 -42.95 1.49
CA TYR A 219 9.26 -42.02 0.57
C TYR A 219 8.49 -41.92 -0.75
N SER A 220 8.65 -40.80 -1.44
CA SER A 220 8.14 -40.55 -2.79
C SER A 220 9.28 -40.11 -3.71
N LEU A 221 9.05 -40.18 -5.03
CA LEU A 221 10.05 -39.87 -6.05
C LEU A 221 9.55 -38.76 -6.97
N GLU A 222 10.46 -37.88 -7.37
CA GLU A 222 10.27 -36.85 -8.40
C GLU A 222 11.44 -36.83 -9.38
#